data_AF-A0A926BEP7-F1
#
_entry.id   AF-A0A926BEP7-F1
#
_cell.length_a   1.000
_cell.length_b   1.000
_cell.length_c   1.000
_cell.angle_alpha   90.00
_cell.angle_beta   90.00
_cell.angle_gamma   90.00
#
_symmetry.space_group_name_H-M   'P 1'
#
loop_
_entity.id
_entity.type
_entity.pdbx_description
1 polymer ?
#
loop_
_entity_poly.entity_id
_entity_poly.type
_entity_poly.pdbx_seq_one_letter_code
_entity_poly.pdbx_strand_id
1 'polypeptide(L)'
;MGSGARYVPANIAPAANVGIDEEYILRLSGKLNERPLYAPDDWNKRAVGTKRHPASYRQNLPLPDDLIFEDARPGNTPNNCVAFILPDGRTVVNLAPFTRVEKGGPAYAWDFGDTDLYGDGVRGSHGATGLSAIGGSIRKGELTGKTPIRHAIKVNVFAEKNLSYNDGGTRGYRWPATSADSYAANSYRSKNREMEAGALLAIPPAIKEADLGLKTPVGRKLFAALQDYGAYIVDDAAWDCHYICAEVGVNEEIKTTHGYDLHMNNGDYKADVNKLFAALSVVTNNGTKSVGGGGAPRQPPAPPLILPTAIRVR
;
A
#
# COMPACT_ATOMS: atom_id res chain seq x y z
N MET A 1 -10.08 5.63 -13.19
CA MET A 1 -10.35 7.06 -13.28
C MET A 1 -11.63 7.25 -14.05
N GLY A 2 -12.56 8.01 -13.51
CA GLY A 2 -13.83 8.28 -14.15
C GLY A 2 -13.77 9.53 -15.05
N SER A 3 -14.64 9.61 -16.04
CA SER A 3 -14.73 10.74 -16.97
C SER A 3 -15.07 12.07 -16.30
N GLY A 4 -15.61 12.04 -15.07
CA GLY A 4 -15.92 13.22 -14.26
C GLY A 4 -14.78 13.68 -13.35
N ALA A 5 -13.60 13.04 -13.41
CA ALA A 5 -12.48 13.36 -12.53
C ALA A 5 -12.01 14.81 -12.69
N ARG A 6 -11.83 15.49 -11.54
CA ARG A 6 -11.31 16.85 -11.44
C ARG A 6 -9.90 16.79 -10.87
N TYR A 7 -8.98 17.48 -11.54
CA TYR A 7 -7.54 17.37 -11.26
C TYR A 7 -7.01 18.69 -10.72
N VAL A 8 -6.21 18.62 -9.65
CA VAL A 8 -5.32 19.69 -9.20
C VAL A 8 -3.90 19.14 -9.20
N PRO A 9 -2.90 19.83 -9.79
CA PRO A 9 -1.52 19.35 -9.79
C PRO A 9 -1.04 18.98 -8.37
N ALA A 10 -0.44 17.80 -8.23
CA ALA A 10 0.08 17.36 -6.94
C ALA A 10 1.35 18.14 -6.56
N ASN A 11 2.14 18.56 -7.57
CA ASN A 11 3.42 19.26 -7.43
C ASN A 11 4.44 18.48 -6.57
N ILE A 12 4.47 17.16 -6.74
CA ILE A 12 5.42 16.29 -6.06
C ILE A 12 6.82 16.53 -6.63
N ALA A 13 7.76 16.88 -5.76
CA ALA A 13 9.15 17.06 -6.15
C ALA A 13 9.81 15.70 -6.47
N PRO A 14 10.84 15.66 -7.33
CA PRO A 14 11.66 14.48 -7.49
C PRO A 14 12.27 14.04 -6.15
N ALA A 15 12.25 12.74 -5.87
CA ALA A 15 12.91 12.17 -4.71
C ALA A 15 14.35 11.75 -5.03
N ALA A 16 15.21 11.84 -4.01
CA ALA A 16 16.55 11.27 -4.04
C ALA A 16 16.55 9.75 -4.21
N ASN A 17 15.48 9.05 -3.81
CA ASN A 17 15.38 7.60 -3.86
C ASN A 17 14.01 7.16 -4.38
N VAL A 18 13.96 5.96 -4.94
CA VAL A 18 12.71 5.26 -5.25
C VAL A 18 12.81 3.84 -4.72
N GLY A 19 11.69 3.24 -4.38
CA GLY A 19 11.64 1.89 -3.85
C GLY A 19 10.27 1.26 -3.99
N ILE A 20 10.17 0.05 -3.46
CA ILE A 20 8.87 -0.53 -3.09
C ILE A 20 8.71 -0.58 -1.58
N ASP A 21 7.48 -0.42 -1.11
CA ASP A 21 7.09 -0.78 0.25
C ASP A 21 6.53 -2.20 0.18
N GLU A 22 7.25 -3.15 0.76
CA GLU A 22 6.95 -4.57 0.60
C GLU A 22 5.86 -5.02 1.57
N GLU A 23 4.88 -5.72 1.02
CA GLU A 23 3.71 -6.19 1.74
C GLU A 23 3.56 -7.70 1.63
N TYR A 24 3.15 -8.32 2.72
CA TYR A 24 3.02 -9.77 2.79
C TYR A 24 1.55 -10.15 2.72
N ILE A 25 1.18 -10.79 1.63
CA ILE A 25 -0.21 -11.15 1.37
C ILE A 25 -0.26 -12.67 1.28
N LEU A 26 -0.61 -13.30 2.40
CA LEU A 26 -0.39 -14.73 2.62
C LEU A 26 -1.72 -15.43 2.87
N ARG A 27 -2.01 -16.45 2.05
CA ARG A 27 -3.09 -17.39 2.34
C ARG A 27 -2.58 -18.46 3.30
N LEU A 28 -3.13 -18.48 4.51
CA LEU A 28 -2.78 -19.47 5.50
C LEU A 28 -3.45 -20.80 5.17
N SER A 29 -2.69 -21.89 5.31
CA SER A 29 -3.14 -23.25 5.05
C SER A 29 -2.32 -24.24 5.87
N GLY A 30 -2.71 -25.51 5.88
CA GLY A 30 -2.04 -26.56 6.66
C GLY A 30 -2.36 -26.51 8.16
N LYS A 31 -1.44 -27.03 8.98
CA LYS A 31 -1.60 -27.04 10.44
C LYS A 31 -1.31 -25.65 10.99
N LEU A 32 -2.36 -24.99 11.51
CA LEU A 32 -2.27 -23.70 12.20
C LEU A 32 -2.34 -23.93 13.70
N ASN A 33 -1.47 -23.29 14.46
CA ASN A 33 -1.49 -23.29 15.91
C ASN A 33 -1.77 -21.87 16.41
N GLU A 34 -2.55 -21.74 17.48
CA GLU A 34 -2.79 -20.45 18.12
C GLU A 34 -1.50 -19.96 18.78
N ARG A 35 -0.99 -18.83 18.29
CA ARG A 35 0.22 -18.18 18.78
C ARG A 35 -0.14 -16.87 19.47
N PRO A 36 0.40 -16.58 20.66
CA PRO A 36 0.23 -15.28 21.30
C PRO A 36 0.56 -14.13 20.34
N LEU A 37 -0.34 -13.14 20.27
CA LEU A 37 -0.08 -11.86 19.63
C LEU A 37 0.19 -10.81 20.72
N TYR A 38 1.31 -10.12 20.58
CA TYR A 38 1.68 -8.97 21.41
C TYR A 38 1.81 -7.71 20.54
N ALA A 39 1.56 -6.55 21.15
CA ALA A 39 1.96 -5.30 20.54
C ALA A 39 3.50 -5.23 20.47
N PRO A 40 4.09 -4.67 19.39
CA PRO A 40 5.53 -4.44 19.33
C PRO A 40 5.98 -3.51 20.47
N ASP A 41 7.21 -3.66 20.94
CA ASP A 41 7.78 -2.75 21.95
C ASP A 41 7.96 -1.35 21.37
N ASP A 42 8.67 -1.26 20.24
CA ASP A 42 8.74 -0.07 19.40
C ASP A 42 9.00 -0.44 17.91
N TRP A 43 9.17 0.57 17.05
CA TRP A 43 9.42 0.40 15.62
C TRP A 43 10.77 -0.26 15.27
N ASN A 44 11.77 -0.14 16.14
CA ASN A 44 13.15 -0.59 15.97
C ASN A 44 13.42 -1.96 16.62
N LYS A 45 12.66 -2.34 17.64
CA LYS A 45 12.76 -3.62 18.37
C LYS A 45 11.37 -4.17 18.62
N ARG A 46 10.80 -4.86 17.64
CA ARG A 46 9.37 -5.25 17.70
C ARG A 46 9.19 -6.54 18.49
N ALA A 47 10.12 -7.50 18.33
CA ALA A 47 9.98 -8.87 18.80
C ALA A 47 10.20 -9.08 20.32
N VAL A 48 10.28 -8.01 21.09
CA VAL A 48 10.44 -8.04 22.57
C VAL A 48 9.24 -7.44 23.31
N GLY A 49 8.18 -7.09 22.57
CA GLY A 49 6.97 -6.53 23.14
C GLY A 49 6.24 -7.50 24.08
N THR A 50 5.83 -7.02 25.24
CA THR A 50 5.15 -7.86 26.27
C THR A 50 3.68 -7.50 26.44
N LYS A 51 3.23 -6.40 25.82
CA LYS A 51 1.88 -5.86 26.00
C LYS A 51 0.87 -6.63 25.16
N ARG A 52 -0.22 -7.06 25.80
CA ARG A 52 -1.40 -7.59 25.11
C ARG A 52 -2.24 -6.48 24.53
N HIS A 53 -2.93 -6.78 23.43
CA HIS A 53 -3.94 -5.87 22.89
C HIS A 53 -5.17 -5.79 23.80
N PRO A 54 -5.97 -4.72 23.72
CA PRO A 54 -7.29 -4.70 24.36
C PRO A 54 -8.14 -5.91 23.94
N ALA A 55 -9.06 -6.35 24.79
CA ALA A 55 -9.86 -7.56 24.57
C ALA A 55 -10.72 -7.53 23.30
N SER A 56 -10.96 -6.35 22.71
CA SER A 56 -11.66 -6.17 21.42
C SER A 56 -10.83 -6.58 20.21
N TYR A 57 -9.52 -6.81 20.38
CA TYR A 57 -8.59 -7.21 19.33
C TYR A 57 -8.10 -8.64 19.55
N ARG A 58 -7.50 -9.21 18.51
CA ARG A 58 -6.96 -10.57 18.54
C ARG A 58 -5.90 -10.69 19.63
N GLN A 59 -6.07 -11.70 20.47
CA GLN A 59 -5.09 -12.07 21.50
C GLN A 59 -4.14 -13.17 21.00
N ASN A 60 -4.57 -13.95 20.02
CA ASN A 60 -3.81 -15.01 19.38
C ASN A 60 -4.04 -15.00 17.87
N LEU A 61 -3.08 -15.57 17.14
CA LEU A 61 -3.11 -15.75 15.70
C LEU A 61 -2.95 -17.22 15.32
N PRO A 62 -3.79 -17.77 14.43
CA PRO A 62 -3.61 -19.10 13.90
C PRO A 62 -2.49 -19.09 12.85
N LEU A 63 -1.27 -19.50 13.22
CA LEU A 63 -0.10 -19.46 12.34
C LEU A 63 0.54 -20.84 12.16
N PRO A 64 1.15 -21.12 10.99
CA PRO A 64 2.10 -22.23 10.84
C PRO A 64 3.32 -22.01 11.75
N ASP A 65 3.91 -23.07 12.28
CA ASP A 65 5.02 -22.95 13.24
C ASP A 65 6.32 -22.48 12.63
N ASP A 66 6.52 -22.78 11.36
CA ASP A 66 7.67 -22.43 10.55
C ASP A 66 7.57 -21.04 9.92
N LEU A 67 6.44 -20.35 10.07
CA LEU A 67 6.29 -18.98 9.59
C LEU A 67 7.15 -18.03 10.43
N ILE A 68 8.22 -17.53 9.82
CA ILE A 68 9.20 -16.61 10.40
C ILE A 68 9.21 -15.30 9.61
N PHE A 69 9.30 -14.20 10.34
CA PHE A 69 9.46 -12.85 9.82
C PHE A 69 10.57 -12.16 10.60
N GLU A 70 11.50 -11.54 9.88
CA GLU A 70 12.60 -10.81 10.51
C GLU A 70 12.07 -9.64 11.35
N ASP A 71 12.82 -9.28 12.40
CA ASP A 71 12.58 -8.03 13.14
C ASP A 71 13.22 -6.85 12.39
N ALA A 72 12.85 -5.63 12.79
CA ALA A 72 13.53 -4.42 12.38
C ALA A 72 15.03 -4.48 12.68
N ARG A 73 15.80 -3.73 11.89
CA ARG A 73 17.25 -3.58 12.05
C ARG A 73 17.60 -2.10 12.10
N PRO A 74 18.74 -1.71 12.69
CA PRO A 74 19.16 -0.31 12.69
C PRO A 74 19.16 0.28 11.27
N GLY A 75 18.42 1.38 11.07
CA GLY A 75 18.26 2.03 9.77
C GLY A 75 17.31 1.33 8.79
N ASN A 76 16.64 0.25 9.19
CA ASN A 76 15.64 -0.46 8.39
C ASN A 76 14.43 -0.84 9.25
N THR A 77 13.42 0.04 9.25
CA THR A 77 12.16 -0.11 10.00
C THR A 77 10.97 -0.10 9.03
N PRO A 78 10.85 -1.08 8.11
CA PRO A 78 9.79 -1.07 7.11
C PRO A 78 8.41 -1.16 7.76
N ASN A 79 7.37 -0.63 7.10
CA ASN A 79 5.98 -0.72 7.55
C ASN A 79 5.57 -2.17 7.82
N ASN A 80 6.10 -3.11 7.03
CA ASN A 80 5.93 -4.56 7.21
C ASN A 80 4.46 -4.95 7.39
N CYS A 81 3.62 -4.38 6.52
CA CYS A 81 2.19 -4.65 6.46
C CYS A 81 1.96 -6.10 6.05
N VAL A 82 1.07 -6.77 6.78
CA VAL A 82 0.69 -8.16 6.51
C VAL A 82 -0.82 -8.29 6.44
N ALA A 83 -1.27 -9.03 5.43
CA ALA A 83 -2.63 -9.48 5.30
C ALA A 83 -2.66 -11.02 5.25
N PHE A 84 -3.13 -11.63 6.33
CA PHE A 84 -3.35 -13.09 6.38
C PHE A 84 -4.76 -13.43 5.95
N ILE A 85 -4.89 -14.14 4.83
CA ILE A 85 -6.18 -14.72 4.41
C ILE A 85 -6.33 -16.07 5.13
N LEU A 86 -7.32 -16.17 6.01
CA LEU A 86 -7.55 -17.38 6.79
C LEU A 86 -8.09 -18.54 5.91
N PRO A 87 -8.02 -19.79 6.39
CA PRO A 87 -8.48 -20.97 5.62
C PRO A 87 -9.95 -20.96 5.23
N ASP A 88 -10.79 -20.14 5.89
CA ASP A 88 -12.19 -19.94 5.50
C ASP A 88 -12.33 -19.24 4.12
N GLY A 89 -11.22 -18.73 3.58
CA GLY A 89 -11.16 -18.09 2.28
C GLY A 89 -11.83 -16.71 2.22
N ARG A 90 -12.17 -16.14 3.38
CA ARG A 90 -12.96 -14.90 3.49
C ARG A 90 -12.36 -13.93 4.50
N THR A 91 -11.94 -14.39 5.67
CA THR A 91 -11.40 -13.50 6.71
C THR A 91 -9.98 -13.08 6.37
N VAL A 92 -9.73 -11.77 6.39
CA VAL A 92 -8.42 -11.16 6.23
C VAL A 92 -8.01 -10.52 7.55
N VAL A 93 -6.92 -10.99 8.15
CA VAL A 93 -6.34 -10.40 9.36
C VAL A 93 -5.29 -9.38 8.95
N ASN A 94 -5.43 -8.13 9.42
CA ASN A 94 -4.58 -7.00 9.02
C ASN A 94 -3.64 -6.61 10.17
N LEU A 95 -2.33 -6.71 9.94
CA LEU A 95 -1.32 -6.53 10.98
C LEU A 95 -0.16 -5.65 10.48
N ALA A 96 0.32 -4.74 11.31
CA ALA A 96 1.56 -3.99 11.04
C ALA A 96 2.14 -3.36 12.32
N PRO A 97 3.46 -3.12 12.37
CA PRO A 97 4.47 -3.87 11.63
C PRO A 97 4.53 -5.29 12.17
N PHE A 98 4.45 -6.31 11.31
CA PHE A 98 4.49 -7.69 11.75
C PHE A 98 5.92 -8.21 11.93
N THR A 99 6.19 -8.98 12.97
CA THR A 99 7.41 -9.79 13.08
C THR A 99 7.17 -11.08 13.86
N ARG A 100 8.02 -12.08 13.62
CA ARG A 100 8.03 -13.36 14.32
C ARG A 100 9.37 -14.06 14.12
N VAL A 101 10.25 -13.93 15.11
CA VAL A 101 11.65 -14.38 14.99
C VAL A 101 11.90 -15.82 15.48
N GLU A 102 10.90 -16.46 16.11
CA GLU A 102 11.03 -17.80 16.70
C GLU A 102 9.99 -18.78 16.15
N LYS A 103 10.44 -19.99 15.79
CA LYS A 103 9.55 -21.06 15.32
C LYS A 103 8.64 -21.51 16.44
N GLY A 104 7.33 -21.55 16.20
CA GLY A 104 6.33 -21.81 17.23
C GLY A 104 6.24 -20.72 18.32
N GLY A 105 7.04 -19.66 18.23
CA GLY A 105 7.03 -18.54 19.16
C GLY A 105 5.83 -17.61 18.96
N PRO A 106 5.71 -16.58 19.82
CA PRO A 106 4.72 -15.52 19.68
C PRO A 106 4.93 -14.69 18.40
N ALA A 107 3.92 -13.93 18.03
CA ALA A 107 3.96 -12.93 16.98
C ALA A 107 3.80 -11.52 17.56
N TYR A 108 4.32 -10.52 16.85
CA TYR A 108 4.32 -9.13 17.30
C TYR A 108 3.81 -8.23 16.18
N ALA A 109 2.74 -7.48 16.42
CA ALA A 109 2.18 -6.48 15.51
C ALA A 109 1.13 -5.63 16.21
N TRP A 110 0.76 -4.47 15.66
CA TRP A 110 -0.55 -3.89 15.95
C TRP A 110 -1.63 -4.57 15.11
N ASP A 111 -2.77 -4.82 15.75
CA ASP A 111 -3.96 -5.38 15.11
C ASP A 111 -4.87 -4.26 14.59
N PHE A 112 -5.13 -4.27 13.29
CA PHE A 112 -5.99 -3.30 12.60
C PHE A 112 -7.42 -3.83 12.38
N GLY A 113 -7.73 -5.00 12.95
CA GLY A 113 -9.00 -5.68 12.83
C GLY A 113 -9.10 -6.52 11.57
N ASP A 114 -10.16 -7.33 11.55
CA ASP A 114 -10.45 -8.21 10.43
C ASP A 114 -11.23 -7.49 9.35
N THR A 115 -10.93 -7.84 8.10
CA THR A 115 -11.71 -7.45 6.93
C THR A 115 -12.18 -8.68 6.17
N ASP A 116 -13.09 -8.44 5.22
CA ASP A 116 -13.63 -9.46 4.34
C ASP A 116 -12.92 -9.39 2.99
N LEU A 117 -12.40 -10.52 2.50
CA LEU A 117 -11.76 -10.61 1.19
C LEU A 117 -12.71 -10.19 0.04
N TYR A 118 -14.02 -10.34 0.23
CA TYR A 118 -15.07 -9.94 -0.71
C TYR A 118 -15.74 -8.61 -0.31
N GLY A 119 -15.17 -7.90 0.67
CA GLY A 119 -15.63 -6.59 1.10
C GLY A 119 -15.23 -5.46 0.15
N ASP A 120 -15.23 -4.23 0.66
CA ASP A 120 -14.89 -3.04 -0.12
C ASP A 120 -13.38 -2.93 -0.46
N GLY A 121 -12.53 -3.71 0.21
CA GLY A 121 -11.08 -3.73 0.02
C GLY A 121 -10.37 -2.46 0.48
N VAL A 122 -11.02 -1.61 1.28
CA VAL A 122 -10.49 -0.29 1.66
C VAL A 122 -9.62 -0.35 2.91
N ARG A 123 -10.08 -1.05 3.96
CA ARG A 123 -9.44 -1.06 5.28
C ARG A 123 -8.29 -2.05 5.39
N GLY A 124 -7.27 -1.72 6.19
CA GLY A 124 -6.24 -2.66 6.62
C GLY A 124 -5.11 -2.00 7.41
N SER A 125 -3.89 -2.48 7.23
CA SER A 125 -2.78 -2.28 8.17
C SER A 125 -1.79 -1.17 7.82
N HIS A 126 -2.04 -0.31 6.83
CA HIS A 126 -1.22 0.89 6.67
C HIS A 126 -1.47 1.85 7.83
N GLY A 127 -0.48 2.02 8.70
CA GLY A 127 -0.63 2.63 10.02
C GLY A 127 -1.09 4.08 9.98
N ALA A 128 -0.62 4.87 9.03
CA ALA A 128 -1.01 6.27 8.91
C ALA A 128 -2.47 6.40 8.53
N THR A 129 -2.93 5.63 7.52
CA THR A 129 -4.22 5.86 6.86
C THR A 129 -5.33 4.89 7.27
N GLY A 130 -4.97 3.73 7.82
CA GLY A 130 -5.86 2.58 8.03
C GLY A 130 -6.26 1.88 6.72
N LEU A 131 -5.49 2.09 5.64
CA LEU A 131 -5.77 1.52 4.33
C LEU A 131 -5.24 0.10 4.17
N SER A 132 -5.85 -0.62 3.24
CA SER A 132 -5.65 -2.04 2.99
C SER A 132 -4.21 -2.39 2.61
N ALA A 133 -3.68 -3.50 3.15
CA ALA A 133 -2.44 -4.13 2.71
C ALA A 133 -2.61 -5.08 1.51
N ILE A 134 -3.84 -5.38 1.08
CA ILE A 134 -4.15 -6.24 -0.09
C ILE A 134 -4.56 -5.40 -1.30
N GLY A 135 -5.62 -4.61 -1.17
CA GLY A 135 -6.12 -3.70 -2.17
C GLY A 135 -5.05 -2.70 -2.59
N GLY A 136 -4.75 -2.68 -3.89
CA GLY A 136 -3.82 -1.75 -4.51
C GLY A 136 -2.33 -2.09 -4.42
N SER A 137 -1.96 -3.20 -3.79
CA SER A 137 -0.60 -3.74 -3.86
C SER A 137 -0.35 -4.32 -5.25
N ILE A 138 0.77 -3.96 -5.87
CA ILE A 138 1.23 -4.59 -7.11
C ILE A 138 1.56 -6.06 -6.83
N ARG A 139 1.09 -6.96 -7.70
CA ARG A 139 1.25 -8.41 -7.60
C ARG A 139 2.37 -8.93 -8.47
N LYS A 140 2.92 -10.08 -8.09
CA LYS A 140 3.85 -10.83 -8.95
C LYS A 140 3.21 -11.09 -10.32
N GLY A 141 3.99 -10.92 -11.37
CA GLY A 141 3.57 -11.01 -12.75
C GLY A 141 2.96 -9.72 -13.31
N GLU A 142 2.56 -8.75 -12.49
CA GLU A 142 1.91 -7.54 -13.00
C GLU A 142 2.89 -6.55 -13.63
N LEU A 143 4.15 -6.53 -13.21
CA LEU A 143 5.16 -5.66 -13.81
C LEU A 143 5.94 -6.33 -14.95
N THR A 144 5.96 -7.65 -14.99
CA THR A 144 6.74 -8.45 -15.97
C THR A 144 5.86 -9.10 -17.04
N GLY A 145 4.60 -9.42 -16.73
CA GLY A 145 3.67 -10.07 -17.63
C GLY A 145 3.15 -9.17 -18.74
N LYS A 146 2.35 -9.73 -19.65
CA LYS A 146 1.73 -8.97 -20.77
C LYS A 146 0.46 -8.22 -20.37
N THR A 147 -0.22 -8.66 -19.32
CA THR A 147 -1.47 -8.06 -18.85
C THR A 147 -1.20 -6.70 -18.21
N PRO A 148 -2.02 -5.67 -18.48
CA PRO A 148 -1.98 -4.41 -17.75
C PRO A 148 -2.35 -4.59 -16.27
N ILE A 149 -1.86 -3.69 -15.42
CA ILE A 149 -2.39 -3.52 -14.05
C ILE A 149 -3.82 -2.99 -14.18
N ARG A 150 -4.78 -3.62 -13.49
CA ARG A 150 -6.23 -3.30 -13.61
C ARG A 150 -6.86 -2.79 -12.32
N HIS A 151 -6.06 -2.16 -11.47
CA HIS A 151 -6.51 -1.61 -10.20
C HIS A 151 -5.72 -0.34 -9.86
N ALA A 152 -6.26 0.47 -8.94
CA ALA A 152 -5.51 1.59 -8.38
C ALA A 152 -4.33 1.01 -7.59
N ILE A 153 -3.15 1.64 -7.68
CA ILE A 153 -1.99 1.19 -6.90
C ILE A 153 -1.88 1.98 -5.60
N LYS A 154 -0.93 1.62 -4.74
CA LYS A 154 -0.61 2.36 -3.51
C LYS A 154 0.79 2.95 -3.60
N VAL A 155 0.96 4.12 -3.00
CA VAL A 155 2.24 4.82 -2.95
C VAL A 155 2.47 5.43 -1.57
N ASN A 156 3.74 5.57 -1.20
CA ASN A 156 4.16 6.38 -0.06
C ASN A 156 5.01 7.53 -0.58
N VAL A 157 4.86 8.70 0.05
CA VAL A 157 5.63 9.90 -0.26
C VAL A 157 6.27 10.42 1.02
N PHE A 158 7.35 11.18 0.90
CA PHE A 158 7.88 11.86 2.07
C PHE A 158 6.89 12.92 2.55
N ALA A 159 6.23 12.67 3.68
CA ALA A 159 5.11 13.49 4.13
C ALA A 159 5.54 14.92 4.46
N GLU A 160 6.77 15.12 4.95
CA GLU A 160 7.29 16.45 5.23
C GLU A 160 7.27 17.37 4.02
N LYS A 161 7.62 16.84 2.84
CA LYS A 161 7.62 17.61 1.61
C LYS A 161 6.26 17.65 0.93
N ASN A 162 5.50 16.55 1.02
CA ASN A 162 4.41 16.31 0.06
C ASN A 162 3.02 16.31 0.70
N LEU A 163 2.87 16.04 2.00
CA LEU A 163 1.55 15.99 2.65
C LEU A 163 1.22 17.26 3.43
N SER A 164 -0.05 17.60 3.46
CA SER A 164 -0.62 18.79 4.09
C SER A 164 -1.43 18.39 5.31
N TYR A 165 -1.32 19.17 6.38
CA TYR A 165 -2.21 19.08 7.54
C TYR A 165 -3.20 20.25 7.49
N ASN A 166 -4.45 19.98 7.12
CA ASN A 166 -5.48 21.01 7.10
C ASN A 166 -6.08 21.22 8.49
N ASP A 167 -6.01 22.45 8.98
CA ASP A 167 -6.60 22.92 10.23
C ASP A 167 -8.14 23.06 10.19
N GLY A 168 -8.75 23.00 9.00
CA GLY A 168 -10.14 23.36 8.75
C GLY A 168 -11.13 22.23 8.47
N GLY A 169 -10.80 20.94 8.69
CA GLY A 169 -11.81 19.87 8.58
C GLY A 169 -11.28 18.45 8.36
N THR A 170 -10.06 18.30 7.84
CA THR A 170 -9.39 17.02 7.62
C THR A 170 -8.01 17.11 8.26
N ARG A 171 -7.81 16.42 9.39
CA ARG A 171 -6.58 16.52 10.19
C ARG A 171 -5.42 15.74 9.55
N GLY A 172 -5.07 16.10 8.31
CA GLY A 172 -3.98 15.49 7.53
C GLY A 172 -4.38 14.27 6.69
N TYR A 173 -5.68 13.95 6.59
CA TYR A 173 -6.15 12.80 5.84
C TYR A 173 -7.49 13.05 5.16
N ARG A 174 -7.75 12.34 4.05
CA ARG A 174 -9.02 12.38 3.34
C ARG A 174 -9.44 11.00 2.86
N TRP A 175 -10.72 10.85 2.53
CA TRP A 175 -11.27 9.58 2.07
C TRP A 175 -10.43 9.01 0.90
N PRO A 176 -10.09 7.69 0.92
CA PRO A 176 -10.58 6.66 1.84
C PRO A 176 -9.84 6.50 3.17
N ALA A 177 -8.75 7.25 3.41
CA ALA A 177 -8.07 7.20 4.70
C ALA A 177 -8.99 7.67 5.83
N THR A 178 -8.75 7.12 7.02
CA THR A 178 -9.55 7.45 8.22
C THR A 178 -8.75 8.04 9.36
N SER A 179 -7.45 8.13 9.14
CA SER A 179 -6.48 8.70 10.04
C SER A 179 -5.33 9.27 9.22
N ALA A 180 -4.49 10.05 9.91
CA ALA A 180 -3.14 10.38 9.49
C ALA A 180 -2.19 9.91 10.60
N ASP A 181 -0.89 10.01 10.35
CA ASP A 181 0.11 9.81 11.39
C ASP A 181 -0.18 10.67 12.62
N SER A 182 0.10 10.13 13.80
CA SER A 182 -0.08 10.86 15.08
C SER A 182 0.74 12.16 15.14
N TYR A 183 1.83 12.23 14.37
CA TYR A 183 2.70 13.40 14.24
C TYR A 183 2.34 14.32 13.07
N ALA A 184 1.26 14.05 12.31
CA ALA A 184 0.93 14.78 11.08
C ALA A 184 0.86 16.30 11.28
N ALA A 185 0.29 16.77 12.40
CA ALA A 185 0.22 18.21 12.74
C ALA A 185 1.60 18.88 12.82
N ASN A 186 2.65 18.10 13.13
CA ASN A 186 4.02 18.57 13.31
C ASN A 186 4.94 18.28 12.13
N SER A 187 4.53 17.45 11.17
CA SER A 187 5.40 17.04 10.08
C SER A 187 4.81 17.25 8.69
N TYR A 188 3.49 17.27 8.49
CA TYR A 188 2.93 17.44 7.15
C TYR A 188 2.97 18.94 6.80
N ARG A 189 3.89 19.36 5.92
CA ARG A 189 4.20 20.78 5.63
C ARG A 189 3.86 21.24 4.22
N SER A 190 3.29 20.39 3.38
CA SER A 190 2.87 20.78 2.03
C SER A 190 1.82 21.88 2.07
N LYS A 191 2.01 22.89 1.22
CA LYS A 191 1.04 23.98 1.01
C LYS A 191 -0.11 23.57 0.09
N ASN A 192 0.01 22.42 -0.59
CA ASN A 192 -1.06 21.88 -1.41
C ASN A 192 -2.10 21.21 -0.51
N ARG A 193 -3.19 21.93 -0.19
CA ARG A 193 -4.25 21.47 0.71
C ARG A 193 -4.94 20.18 0.26
N GLU A 194 -4.82 19.82 -1.02
CA GLU A 194 -5.41 18.59 -1.55
C GLU A 194 -4.53 17.35 -1.30
N MET A 195 -3.25 17.55 -1.00
CA MET A 195 -2.27 16.48 -0.75
C MET A 195 -2.33 16.02 0.70
N GLU A 196 -3.33 15.24 1.05
CA GLU A 196 -3.46 14.63 2.38
C GLU A 196 -3.25 13.12 2.30
N ALA A 197 -2.98 12.47 3.42
CA ALA A 197 -2.94 11.01 3.47
C ALA A 197 -4.30 10.45 2.96
N GLY A 198 -4.26 9.38 2.16
CA GLY A 198 -5.44 8.86 1.46
C GLY A 198 -5.85 9.59 0.19
N ALA A 199 -5.16 10.67 -0.22
CA ALA A 199 -5.46 11.31 -1.50
C ALA A 199 -5.30 10.32 -2.67
N LEU A 200 -6.25 10.38 -3.61
CA LEU A 200 -6.14 9.69 -4.90
C LEU A 200 -5.39 10.58 -5.87
N LEU A 201 -4.26 10.06 -6.36
CA LEU A 201 -3.43 10.68 -7.38
C LEU A 201 -3.67 9.99 -8.72
N ALA A 202 -3.66 10.73 -9.81
CA ALA A 202 -3.71 10.16 -11.16
C ALA A 202 -3.01 11.06 -12.17
N ILE A 203 -2.51 10.45 -13.25
CA ILE A 203 -2.00 11.19 -14.41
C ILE A 203 -3.22 11.66 -15.22
N PRO A 204 -3.43 12.97 -15.42
CA PRO A 204 -4.53 13.46 -16.25
C PRO A 204 -4.50 12.88 -17.67
N PRO A 205 -5.66 12.59 -18.28
CA PRO A 205 -5.74 11.93 -19.59
C PRO A 205 -5.16 12.75 -20.76
N ALA A 206 -4.94 14.05 -20.54
CA ALA A 206 -4.29 14.93 -21.50
C ALA A 206 -2.79 14.60 -21.65
N ILE A 207 -2.13 14.14 -20.58
CA ILE A 207 -0.72 13.74 -20.60
C ILE A 207 -0.60 12.40 -21.32
N LYS A 208 0.30 12.31 -22.29
CA LYS A 208 0.59 11.09 -23.06
C LYS A 208 1.88 10.46 -22.55
N GLU A 209 1.98 9.14 -22.69
CA GLU A 209 3.17 8.39 -22.26
C GLU A 209 4.44 8.94 -22.94
N ALA A 210 4.32 9.29 -24.22
CA ALA A 210 5.41 9.87 -25.02
C ALA A 210 5.92 11.20 -24.45
N ASP A 211 5.06 12.00 -23.80
CA ASP A 211 5.42 13.29 -23.21
C ASP A 211 6.41 13.13 -22.05
N LEU A 212 6.39 11.98 -21.38
CA LEU A 212 7.27 11.69 -20.24
C LEU A 212 8.59 11.06 -20.68
N GLY A 213 8.68 10.51 -21.90
CA GLY A 213 9.87 9.83 -22.40
C GLY A 213 10.36 8.73 -21.45
N LEU A 214 9.43 7.84 -21.04
CA LEU A 214 9.72 6.75 -20.11
C LEU A 214 10.56 5.68 -20.78
N LYS A 215 11.65 5.27 -20.14
CA LYS A 215 12.65 4.40 -20.73
C LYS A 215 12.41 2.93 -20.42
N THR A 216 11.95 2.63 -19.22
CA THR A 216 11.79 1.28 -18.70
C THR A 216 10.42 0.68 -19.06
N PRO A 217 10.34 -0.64 -19.29
CA PRO A 217 9.05 -1.32 -19.43
C PRO A 217 8.16 -1.14 -18.20
N VAL A 218 8.74 -1.19 -17.00
CA VAL A 218 8.04 -0.99 -15.73
C VAL A 218 7.42 0.40 -15.65
N GLY A 219 8.19 1.45 -15.97
CA GLY A 219 7.69 2.83 -16.02
C GLY A 219 6.47 2.99 -16.93
N ARG A 220 6.47 2.35 -18.11
CA ARG A 220 5.32 2.38 -19.02
C ARG A 220 4.08 1.64 -18.46
N LYS A 221 4.27 0.51 -17.79
CA LYS A 221 3.13 -0.18 -17.12
C LYS A 221 2.56 0.64 -15.98
N LEU A 222 3.41 1.29 -15.20
CA LEU A 222 2.99 2.20 -14.13
C LEU A 222 2.25 3.42 -14.70
N PHE A 223 2.72 4.00 -15.82
CA PHE A 223 1.99 5.08 -16.50
C PHE A 223 0.55 4.71 -16.81
N ALA A 224 0.34 3.56 -17.45
CA ALA A 224 -1.00 3.08 -17.78
C ALA A 224 -1.86 2.92 -16.52
N ALA A 225 -1.33 2.28 -15.47
CA ALA A 225 -2.03 2.10 -14.20
C ALA A 225 -2.42 3.44 -13.55
N LEU A 226 -1.48 4.40 -13.51
CA LEU A 226 -1.68 5.71 -12.89
C LEU A 226 -2.66 6.58 -13.67
N GLN A 227 -2.77 6.43 -14.99
CA GLN A 227 -3.77 7.14 -15.78
C GLN A 227 -5.14 6.48 -15.69
N ASP A 228 -5.19 5.15 -15.73
CA ASP A 228 -6.44 4.40 -15.83
C ASP A 228 -7.10 4.16 -14.47
N TYR A 229 -6.33 4.05 -13.39
CA TYR A 229 -6.83 3.71 -12.05
C TYR A 229 -6.25 4.57 -10.92
N GLY A 230 -5.13 5.27 -11.14
CA GLY A 230 -4.53 6.14 -10.15
C GLY A 230 -3.80 5.40 -9.03
N ALA A 231 -3.33 6.17 -8.04
CA ALA A 231 -2.65 5.68 -6.85
C ALA A 231 -3.17 6.35 -5.58
N TYR A 232 -3.37 5.58 -4.52
CA TYR A 232 -3.67 6.12 -3.20
C TYR A 232 -2.41 6.32 -2.37
N ILE A 233 -2.29 7.46 -1.69
CA ILE A 233 -1.24 7.68 -0.70
C ILE A 233 -1.61 6.94 0.58
N VAL A 234 -0.81 5.96 1.01
CA VAL A 234 -1.19 5.08 2.13
C VAL A 234 -0.33 5.23 3.38
N ASP A 235 0.92 5.64 3.27
CA ASP A 235 1.81 5.94 4.41
C ASP A 235 2.79 7.09 4.10
N ASP A 236 3.44 7.58 5.15
CA ASP A 236 4.62 8.44 5.08
C ASP A 236 5.87 7.61 4.79
N ALA A 237 6.67 8.02 3.80
CA ALA A 237 7.97 7.41 3.54
C ALA A 237 9.00 7.72 4.64
N ALA A 238 8.82 8.78 5.45
CA ALA A 238 9.69 9.28 6.52
C ALA A 238 11.10 9.75 6.09
N TRP A 239 11.45 9.64 4.81
CA TRP A 239 12.67 10.17 4.21
C TRP A 239 12.45 10.43 2.71
N ASP A 240 13.44 11.01 2.02
CA ASP A 240 13.33 11.43 0.62
C ASP A 240 13.29 10.26 -0.38
N CYS A 241 12.16 9.57 -0.41
CA CYS A 241 11.88 8.40 -1.23
C CYS A 241 10.44 8.43 -1.77
N HIS A 242 10.26 7.95 -3.00
CA HIS A 242 8.96 7.58 -3.55
C HIS A 242 8.82 6.07 -3.51
N TYR A 243 7.86 5.56 -2.75
CA TYR A 243 7.57 4.12 -2.70
C TYR A 243 6.31 3.79 -3.48
N ILE A 244 6.34 2.61 -4.11
CA ILE A 244 5.16 1.94 -4.66
C ILE A 244 4.94 0.68 -3.84
N CYS A 245 3.74 0.46 -3.30
CA CYS A 245 3.51 -0.74 -2.48
C CYS A 245 3.34 -1.97 -3.37
N ALA A 246 4.03 -3.05 -3.03
CA ALA A 246 4.06 -4.28 -3.81
C ALA A 246 4.14 -5.51 -2.91
N GLU A 247 3.58 -6.62 -3.40
CA GLU A 247 3.75 -7.92 -2.77
C GLU A 247 5.24 -8.31 -2.74
N VAL A 248 5.68 -8.89 -1.62
CA VAL A 248 7.01 -9.51 -1.50
C VAL A 248 7.27 -10.48 -2.67
N GLY A 249 8.47 -10.41 -3.24
CA GLY A 249 8.86 -11.20 -4.41
C GLY A 249 8.74 -10.44 -5.74
N VAL A 250 8.05 -9.29 -5.78
CA VAL A 250 7.94 -8.47 -7.00
C VAL A 250 9.30 -7.91 -7.40
N ASN A 251 10.13 -7.47 -6.45
CA ASN A 251 11.47 -6.96 -6.76
C ASN A 251 12.37 -8.07 -7.33
N GLU A 252 12.33 -9.26 -6.76
CA GLU A 252 13.07 -10.44 -7.24
C GLU A 252 12.66 -10.82 -8.66
N GLU A 253 11.37 -10.73 -8.96
CA GLU A 253 10.84 -10.97 -10.31
C GLU A 253 11.39 -9.95 -11.32
N ILE A 254 11.48 -8.68 -10.93
CA ILE A 254 12.05 -7.61 -11.76
C ILE A 254 13.55 -7.79 -11.97
N LYS A 255 14.30 -8.11 -10.91
CA LYS A 255 15.72 -8.43 -11.00
C LYS A 255 15.97 -9.55 -12.00
N THR A 256 15.17 -10.62 -11.91
CA THR A 256 15.27 -11.79 -12.79
C THR A 256 14.90 -11.46 -14.23
N THR A 257 13.87 -10.65 -14.45
CA THR A 257 13.30 -10.39 -15.79
C THR A 257 13.98 -9.25 -16.54
N HIS A 258 14.41 -8.21 -15.81
CA HIS A 258 14.89 -6.95 -16.40
C HIS A 258 16.30 -6.56 -15.97
N GLY A 259 16.90 -7.25 -14.98
CA GLY A 259 18.29 -7.03 -14.59
C GLY A 259 18.55 -5.77 -13.76
N TYR A 260 17.53 -5.17 -13.15
CA TYR A 260 17.67 -4.03 -12.22
C TYR A 260 16.78 -4.20 -10.97
N ASP A 261 17.06 -3.39 -9.93
CA ASP A 261 16.34 -3.37 -8.66
C ASP A 261 15.24 -2.28 -8.68
N LEU A 262 14.15 -2.48 -7.95
CA LEU A 262 13.14 -1.43 -7.74
C LEU A 262 13.53 -0.43 -6.63
N HIS A 263 14.54 -0.74 -5.81
CA HIS A 263 15.15 0.18 -4.84
C HIS A 263 16.39 0.83 -5.48
N MET A 264 16.26 2.09 -5.90
CA MET A 264 17.33 2.78 -6.63
C MET A 264 17.48 4.25 -6.22
N ASN A 265 18.72 4.73 -6.23
CA ASN A 265 19.07 6.15 -6.10
C ASN A 265 19.60 6.76 -7.42
N ASN A 266 19.69 5.98 -8.49
CA ASN A 266 20.09 6.40 -9.83
C ASN A 266 19.43 5.53 -10.92
N GLY A 267 19.74 5.79 -12.19
CA GLY A 267 19.33 4.96 -13.32
C GLY A 267 17.95 5.30 -13.91
N ASP A 268 17.62 4.60 -15.00
CA ASP A 268 16.45 4.90 -15.82
C ASP A 268 15.12 4.60 -15.09
N TYR A 269 15.07 3.57 -14.26
CA TYR A 269 13.86 3.26 -13.48
C TYR A 269 13.53 4.39 -12.49
N LYS A 270 14.52 4.87 -11.73
CA LYS A 270 14.35 6.05 -10.86
C LYS A 270 13.91 7.28 -11.64
N ALA A 271 14.51 7.52 -12.80
CA ALA A 271 14.16 8.66 -13.63
C ALA A 271 12.69 8.58 -14.08
N ASP A 272 12.23 7.39 -14.49
CA ASP A 272 10.84 7.15 -14.87
C ASP A 272 9.89 7.36 -13.69
N VAL A 273 10.15 6.77 -12.53
CA VAL A 273 9.30 6.95 -11.34
C VAL A 273 9.19 8.42 -10.93
N ASN A 274 10.29 9.18 -10.95
CA ASN A 274 10.25 10.61 -10.66
C ASN A 274 9.41 11.39 -11.68
N LYS A 275 9.49 11.05 -12.97
CA LYS A 275 8.64 11.66 -14.01
C LYS A 275 7.16 11.33 -13.80
N LEU A 276 6.86 10.08 -13.44
CA LEU A 276 5.50 9.64 -13.15
C LEU A 276 4.93 10.42 -11.95
N PHE A 277 5.66 10.51 -10.83
CA PHE A 277 5.22 11.24 -9.64
C PHE A 277 5.06 12.74 -9.92
N ALA A 278 5.95 13.34 -10.70
CA ALA A 278 5.83 14.74 -11.12
C ALA A 278 4.59 15.01 -12.00
N ALA A 279 4.12 14.01 -12.76
CA ALA A 279 2.93 14.11 -13.60
C ALA A 279 1.61 13.88 -12.85
N LEU A 280 1.65 13.49 -11.57
CA LEU A 280 0.46 13.21 -10.79
C LEU A 280 -0.32 14.49 -10.45
N SER A 281 -1.64 14.34 -10.46
CA SER A 281 -2.60 15.32 -9.96
C SER A 281 -3.52 14.67 -8.95
N VAL A 282 -3.92 15.42 -7.93
CA VAL A 282 -4.94 15.00 -6.97
C VAL A 282 -6.31 15.00 -7.65
N VAL A 283 -7.05 13.91 -7.50
CA VAL A 283 -8.45 13.79 -7.94
C VAL A 283 -9.35 14.33 -6.84
N THR A 284 -9.68 15.62 -6.92
CA THR A 284 -10.30 16.38 -5.81
C THR A 284 -11.75 16.02 -5.52
N ASN A 285 -12.42 15.39 -6.49
CA ASN A 285 -13.79 14.89 -6.34
C ASN A 285 -13.87 13.37 -6.13
N ASN A 286 -12.78 12.75 -5.66
CA ASN A 286 -12.80 11.37 -5.21
C ASN A 286 -13.57 11.24 -3.87
N GLY A 287 -14.50 10.30 -3.79
CA GLY A 287 -15.33 10.10 -2.61
C GLY A 287 -16.17 8.83 -2.69
N THR A 288 -16.85 8.48 -1.59
CA THR A 288 -17.69 7.26 -1.50
C THR A 288 -18.79 7.17 -2.56
N LYS A 289 -19.24 8.31 -3.10
CA LYS A 289 -20.27 8.39 -4.16
C LYS A 289 -19.70 8.72 -5.54
N SER A 290 -18.38 8.90 -5.65
CA SER A 290 -17.68 9.36 -6.85
C SER A 290 -16.26 8.77 -6.90
N VAL A 291 -16.13 7.48 -6.64
CA VAL A 291 -14.83 6.78 -6.62
C VAL A 291 -14.11 7.00 -7.94
N GLY A 292 -12.85 7.40 -7.88
CA GLY A 292 -12.07 7.72 -9.08
C GLY A 292 -12.49 8.99 -9.80
N GLY A 293 -13.27 9.87 -9.14
CA GLY A 293 -13.78 11.12 -9.70
C GLY A 293 -15.18 11.01 -10.34
N GLY A 294 -15.82 9.84 -10.29
CA GLY A 294 -17.17 9.61 -10.83
C GLY A 294 -17.25 9.65 -12.37
N GLY A 295 -18.44 9.39 -12.90
CA GLY A 295 -18.65 9.22 -14.35
C GLY A 295 -18.21 7.85 -14.87
N ALA A 296 -17.96 7.74 -16.17
CA ALA A 296 -17.61 6.48 -16.82
C ALA A 296 -16.12 6.14 -16.58
N PRO A 297 -15.77 4.95 -16.07
CA PRO A 297 -14.38 4.52 -15.93
C PRO A 297 -13.63 4.51 -17.28
N ARG A 298 -12.37 4.95 -17.27
CA ARG A 298 -11.46 4.89 -18.43
C ARG A 298 -11.18 3.46 -18.88
N GLN A 299 -11.08 2.54 -17.92
CA GLN A 299 -10.88 1.12 -18.12
C GLN A 299 -11.78 0.33 -17.16
N PRO A 300 -12.17 -0.90 -17.52
CA PRO A 300 -12.90 -1.78 -16.59
C PRO A 300 -12.03 -2.17 -15.39
N PRO A 301 -12.61 -2.36 -14.20
CA PRO A 301 -11.86 -2.87 -13.06
C PRO A 301 -11.35 -4.30 -13.31
N ALA A 302 -10.43 -4.75 -12.46
CA ALA A 302 -10.07 -6.15 -12.37
C ALA A 302 -11.32 -7.04 -12.22
N PRO A 303 -11.33 -8.27 -12.80
CA PRO A 303 -12.41 -9.21 -12.60
C PRO A 303 -12.66 -9.47 -11.11
N PRO A 304 -13.92 -9.70 -10.71
CA PRO A 304 -14.23 -10.03 -9.32
C PRO A 304 -13.52 -11.33 -8.91
N LEU A 305 -13.18 -11.41 -7.63
CA LEU A 305 -12.71 -12.66 -7.05
C LEU A 305 -13.80 -13.73 -7.17
N ILE A 306 -13.40 -14.94 -7.54
CA ILE A 306 -14.32 -16.07 -7.61
C ILE A 306 -14.65 -16.47 -6.17
N LEU A 307 -15.92 -16.37 -5.79
CA LEU A 307 -16.40 -16.84 -4.49
C LEU A 307 -16.04 -18.32 -4.30
N PRO A 308 -15.60 -18.76 -3.11
CA PRO A 308 -15.42 -20.17 -2.84
C PRO A 308 -16.77 -20.85 -3.10
N THR A 309 -16.78 -21.81 -4.02
CA THR A 309 -17.97 -22.62 -4.27
C THR A 309 -18.30 -23.27 -2.93
N ALA A 310 -19.52 -23.07 -2.42
CA ALA A 310 -19.94 -23.72 -1.19
C ALA A 310 -19.71 -25.23 -1.38
N ILE A 311 -18.72 -25.79 -0.68
CA ILE A 311 -18.52 -27.23 -0.62
C ILE A 311 -19.76 -27.74 0.10
N ARG A 312 -20.75 -28.21 -0.67
CA ARG A 312 -21.82 -29.03 -0.12
C ARG A 312 -21.16 -30.32 0.33
N VAL A 313 -20.84 -30.40 1.61
CA VAL A 313 -20.56 -31.67 2.27
C VAL A 313 -21.81 -32.52 2.05
N ARG A 314 -21.69 -33.58 1.26
CA ARG A 314 -22.63 -34.70 1.26
C ARG A 314 -22.18 -35.69 2.31
#